data_AF-A0A373D276-F1
#
_entry.id   AF-A0A373D276-F1
#
_cell.length_a   1.000
_cell.length_b   1.000
_cell.length_c   1.000
_cell.angle_alpha   90.00
_cell.angle_beta   90.00
_cell.angle_gamma   90.00
#
_symmetry.space_group_name_H-M   'P 1'
#
loop_
_entity.id
_entity.type
_entity.pdbx_description
1 polymer ?
#
loop_
_entity_poly.entity_id
_entity_poly.type
_entity_poly.pdbx_seq_one_letter_code
_entity_poly.pdbx_strand_id
1 'polypeptide(L)'
;MFWLSFFLFLGTVMGTVFFNKMSAEMKSTLESWFSGILTSSEIVSADRYSLFVGVLKKRFVWILLGILICQAVFARILFYAGAVYLAFTSAIAVCVLTMHAGIYGILRFFGLVFPQGFFYILAAYLLWIMVVEQADGKEKIRLWMMVFFMVLGIISEIFINPNFSALIFQLF
;
A
#
# COMPACT_ATOMS: atom_id res chain seq x y z
N MET A 1 -17.60 -8.88 -4.74
CA MET A 1 -16.32 -9.40 -5.27
C MET A 1 -16.03 -8.93 -6.70
N PHE A 2 -16.84 -9.26 -7.73
CA PHE A 2 -16.53 -8.96 -9.15
C PHE A 2 -16.08 -7.52 -9.46
N TRP A 3 -16.85 -6.51 -9.01
CA TRP A 3 -16.53 -5.10 -9.25
C TRP A 3 -15.20 -4.65 -8.65
N LEU A 4 -14.85 -5.15 -7.45
CA LEU A 4 -13.59 -4.81 -6.81
C LEU A 4 -12.41 -5.37 -7.61
N SER A 5 -12.49 -6.64 -8.03
CA SER A 5 -11.47 -7.27 -8.88
C SER A 5 -11.31 -6.54 -10.20
N PHE A 6 -12.41 -6.08 -10.81
CA PHE A 6 -12.38 -5.29 -12.04
C PHE A 6 -11.62 -3.96 -11.87
N PHE A 7 -11.94 -3.19 -10.83
CA PHE A 7 -11.26 -1.90 -10.58
C PHE A 7 -9.79 -2.05 -10.20
N LEU A 8 -9.44 -3.10 -9.44
CA LEU A 8 -8.03 -3.42 -9.16
C LEU A 8 -7.28 -3.75 -10.46
N PHE A 9 -7.86 -4.63 -11.30
CA PHE A 9 -7.26 -4.98 -12.58
C PHE A 9 -7.10 -3.76 -13.50
N LEU A 10 -8.12 -2.90 -13.57
CA LEU A 10 -8.07 -1.66 -14.34
C LEU A 10 -6.91 -0.76 -13.88
N GLY A 11 -6.76 -0.55 -12.58
CA GLY A 11 -5.66 0.22 -12.01
C GLY A 11 -4.30 -0.35 -12.37
N THR A 12 -4.13 -1.67 -12.27
CA THR A 12 -2.88 -2.36 -12.66
C THR A 12 -2.56 -2.15 -14.14
N VAL A 13 -3.52 -2.39 -15.04
CA VAL A 13 -3.35 -2.20 -16.48
C VAL A 13 -2.97 -0.75 -16.80
N MET A 14 -3.69 0.22 -16.22
CA MET A 14 -3.39 1.64 -16.40
C MET A 14 -1.98 2.00 -15.89
N GLY A 15 -1.57 1.49 -14.74
CA GLY A 15 -0.26 1.74 -14.16
C GLY A 15 0.87 1.20 -15.03
N THR A 16 0.73 -0.04 -15.52
CA THR A 16 1.72 -0.65 -16.42
C THR A 16 1.80 0.07 -17.77
N VAL A 17 0.67 0.44 -18.36
CA VAL A 17 0.65 1.19 -19.63
C VAL A 17 1.25 2.58 -19.44
N PHE A 18 0.90 3.27 -18.35
CA PHE A 18 1.44 4.59 -18.02
C PHE A 18 2.96 4.53 -17.87
N PHE A 19 3.47 3.58 -17.09
CA PHE A 19 4.90 3.41 -16.90
C PHE A 19 5.62 3.08 -18.22
N ASN A 20 5.06 2.21 -19.06
CA ASN A 20 5.68 1.87 -20.33
C ASN A 20 5.76 3.06 -21.30
N LYS A 21 4.75 3.94 -21.33
CA LYS A 21 4.72 5.15 -22.16
C LYS A 21 5.59 6.30 -21.64
N MET A 22 6.09 6.20 -20.41
CA MET A 22 6.90 7.23 -19.77
C MET A 22 8.29 7.34 -20.42
N SER A 23 8.82 8.56 -20.54
CA SER A 23 10.14 8.82 -21.12
C SER A 23 11.27 8.21 -20.29
N ALA A 24 12.42 7.95 -20.92
CA ALA A 24 13.57 7.37 -20.24
C ALA A 24 14.08 8.24 -19.08
N GLU A 25 14.08 9.56 -19.23
CA GLU A 25 14.46 10.52 -18.19
C GLU A 25 13.55 10.48 -16.96
N MET A 26 12.24 10.33 -17.20
CA MET A 26 11.28 10.29 -16.12
C MET A 26 11.38 8.92 -15.40
N LYS A 27 11.63 7.83 -16.15
CA LYS A 27 11.89 6.50 -15.58
C LYS A 27 13.15 6.50 -14.71
N SER A 28 14.24 7.13 -15.14
CA SER A 28 15.47 7.23 -14.35
C SER A 28 15.30 8.13 -13.12
N THR A 29 14.48 9.17 -13.19
CA THR A 29 14.11 9.98 -12.02
C THR A 29 13.34 9.15 -11.01
N LEU A 30 12.38 8.34 -11.47
CA LEU A 30 11.57 7.48 -10.62
C LEU A 30 12.41 6.34 -10.03
N GLU A 31 13.34 5.81 -10.82
CA GLU A 31 14.36 4.86 -10.39
C GLU A 31 15.26 5.45 -9.30
N SER A 32 15.78 6.67 -9.48
CA SER A 32 16.57 7.37 -8.47
C SER A 32 15.79 7.63 -7.18
N TRP A 33 14.50 7.91 -7.29
CA TRP A 33 13.61 8.09 -6.15
C TRP A 33 13.41 6.78 -5.39
N PHE A 34 13.22 5.67 -6.11
CA PHE A 34 13.12 4.34 -5.50
C PHE A 34 14.46 3.89 -4.93
N SER A 35 15.58 4.06 -5.62
CA SER A 35 16.90 3.65 -5.12
C SER A 35 17.27 4.38 -3.83
N GLY A 36 16.95 5.67 -3.71
CA GLY A 36 17.08 6.43 -2.46
C GLY A 36 16.19 5.91 -1.33
N ILE A 37 14.98 5.42 -1.62
CA ILE A 37 14.11 4.75 -0.65
C ILE A 37 14.62 3.34 -0.29
N LEU A 38 15.35 2.68 -1.20
CA LEU A 38 15.73 1.27 -1.15
C LEU A 38 17.14 1.01 -0.62
N THR A 39 17.97 2.03 -0.43
CA THR A 39 19.29 1.89 0.20
C THR A 39 19.12 1.32 1.61
N SER A 40 19.37 0.02 1.75
CA SER A 40 19.19 -0.74 3.00
C SER A 40 19.97 -0.16 4.19
N SER A 41 21.01 0.63 3.91
CA SER A 41 21.75 1.42 4.90
C SER A 41 20.90 2.50 5.57
N GLU A 42 19.97 3.14 4.87
CA GLU A 42 19.04 4.13 5.47
C GLU A 42 17.83 3.46 6.11
N ILE A 43 17.35 2.31 5.63
CA ILE A 43 16.20 1.61 6.22
C ILE A 43 16.50 1.11 7.66
N VAL A 44 17.74 0.70 7.92
CA VAL A 44 18.16 0.20 9.25
C VAL A 44 18.76 1.30 10.13
N SER A 45 19.33 2.36 9.54
CA SER A 45 19.91 3.49 10.29
C SER A 45 19.00 4.71 10.43
N ALA A 46 17.87 4.76 9.72
CA ALA A 46 16.88 5.81 9.89
C ALA A 46 16.41 5.80 11.34
N ASP A 47 16.52 6.96 11.97
CA ASP A 47 16.11 7.17 13.34
C ASP A 47 14.69 6.61 13.52
N ARG A 48 14.55 5.56 14.34
CA ARG A 48 13.27 4.85 14.54
C ARG A 48 12.16 5.81 14.93
N TYR A 49 12.52 6.93 15.56
CA TYR A 49 11.61 8.01 15.86
C TYR A 49 11.11 8.75 14.62
N SER A 50 11.97 9.05 13.65
CA SER A 50 11.57 9.68 12.37
C SER A 50 10.69 8.74 11.53
N LEU A 51 11.00 7.44 11.51
CA LEU A 51 10.17 6.42 10.87
C LEU A 51 8.80 6.31 11.55
N PHE A 52 8.78 6.29 12.89
CA PHE A 52 7.55 6.27 13.68
C PHE A 52 6.65 7.48 13.38
N VAL A 53 7.19 8.70 13.43
CA VAL A 53 6.46 9.94 13.15
C VAL A 53 6.02 10.00 11.68
N GLY A 54 6.88 9.56 10.76
CA GLY A 54 6.59 9.52 9.32
C GLY A 54 5.46 8.55 8.98
N VAL A 55 5.51 7.33 9.50
CA VAL A 55 4.47 6.31 9.32
C VAL A 55 3.17 6.78 9.97
N LEU A 56 3.22 7.27 11.21
CA LEU A 56 2.02 7.79 11.88
C LEU A 56 1.38 8.93 11.10
N LYS A 57 2.14 9.92 10.63
CA LYS A 57 1.60 11.04 9.86
C LYS A 57 0.96 10.58 8.56
N LYS A 58 1.62 9.70 7.81
CA LYS A 58 1.08 9.14 6.57
C LYS A 58 -0.20 8.34 6.85
N ARG A 59 -0.15 7.41 7.81
CA ARG A 59 -1.27 6.51 8.12
C ARG A 59 -2.44 7.27 8.74
N PHE A 60 -2.21 8.27 9.58
CA PHE A 60 -3.27 9.12 10.14
C PHE A 60 -4.10 9.82 9.06
N VAL A 61 -3.45 10.35 8.02
CA VAL A 61 -4.16 10.93 6.85
C VAL A 61 -5.01 9.89 6.15
N TRP A 62 -4.50 8.67 5.95
CA TRP A 62 -5.26 7.56 5.36
C TRP A 62 -6.45 7.12 6.23
N ILE A 63 -6.27 7.09 7.56
CA ILE A 63 -7.34 6.76 8.51
C ILE A 63 -8.44 7.82 8.45
N LEU A 64 -8.09 9.11 8.50
CA LEU A 64 -9.03 10.22 8.36
C LEU A 64 -9.78 10.14 7.04
N LEU A 65 -9.07 9.92 5.93
CA LEU A 65 -9.66 9.79 4.61
C LEU A 65 -10.62 8.59 4.56
N GLY A 66 -10.28 7.46 5.17
CA GLY A 66 -11.15 6.29 5.31
C GLY A 66 -12.43 6.60 6.10
N ILE A 67 -12.33 7.33 7.21
CA ILE A 67 -13.49 7.76 8.01
C ILE A 67 -14.38 8.72 7.20
N LEU A 68 -13.78 9.68 6.50
CA LEU A 68 -14.51 10.61 5.63
C LEU A 68 -15.25 9.87 4.50
N ILE A 69 -14.62 8.86 3.90
CA ILE A 69 -15.25 7.99 2.90
C ILE A 69 -16.44 7.25 3.51
N CYS A 70 -16.33 6.71 4.72
CA CYS A 70 -17.45 6.04 5.41
C CYS A 70 -18.65 6.97 5.67
N GLN A 71 -18.42 8.27 5.86
CA GLN A 71 -19.48 9.25 6.12
C GLN A 71 -20.03 9.91 4.85
N ALA A 72 -19.37 9.75 3.71
CA ALA A 72 -19.77 10.37 2.46
C ALA A 72 -20.88 9.57 1.75
N VAL A 73 -21.86 10.27 1.16
CA VAL A 73 -22.90 9.67 0.30
C VAL A 73 -22.29 8.91 -0.88
N PHE A 74 -21.08 9.28 -1.30
CA PHE A 74 -20.33 8.65 -2.39
C PHE A 74 -19.31 7.58 -1.94
N ALA A 75 -19.45 7.04 -0.72
CA ALA A 75 -18.52 6.08 -0.13
C ALA A 75 -18.10 4.93 -1.08
N ARG A 76 -19.06 4.35 -1.81
CA ARG A 76 -18.81 3.25 -2.76
C ARG A 76 -17.93 3.67 -3.94
N ILE A 77 -18.19 4.85 -4.51
CA ILE A 77 -17.42 5.37 -5.65
C ILE A 77 -16.00 5.69 -5.19
N LEU A 78 -15.85 6.35 -4.04
CA LEU A 78 -14.55 6.68 -3.48
C LEU A 78 -13.74 5.43 -3.12
N PHE A 79 -14.39 4.37 -2.62
CA PHE A 79 -13.74 3.09 -2.35
C PHE A 79 -13.19 2.45 -3.63
N TYR A 80 -13.98 2.41 -4.72
CA TYR A 80 -13.50 1.88 -5.99
C TYR A 80 -12.42 2.74 -6.63
N ALA A 81 -12.52 4.07 -6.55
CA ALA A 81 -11.47 4.98 -6.98
C ALA A 81 -10.17 4.76 -6.19
N GLY A 82 -10.27 4.54 -4.88
CA GLY A 82 -9.16 4.17 -4.02
C GLY A 82 -8.52 2.84 -4.42
N ALA A 83 -9.32 1.84 -4.78
CA ALA A 83 -8.82 0.55 -5.27
C ALA A 83 -8.04 0.71 -6.59
N VAL A 84 -8.56 1.50 -7.55
CA VAL A 84 -7.83 1.81 -8.80
C VAL A 84 -6.50 2.50 -8.50
N TYR A 85 -6.50 3.51 -7.63
CA TYR A 85 -5.29 4.26 -7.26
C TYR A 85 -4.24 3.37 -6.59
N LEU A 86 -4.64 2.50 -5.66
CA LEU A 86 -3.75 1.56 -5.00
C LEU A 86 -3.16 0.55 -5.99
N ALA A 87 -3.96 0.00 -6.89
CA ALA A 87 -3.48 -0.93 -7.91
C ALA A 87 -2.56 -0.26 -8.94
N PHE A 88 -2.86 0.98 -9.32
CA PHE A 88 -2.04 1.79 -10.23
C PHE A 88 -0.65 2.07 -9.64
N THR A 89 -0.60 2.57 -8.40
CA THR A 89 0.67 2.86 -7.71
C THR A 89 1.47 1.59 -7.44
N SER A 90 0.82 0.49 -7.06
CA SER A 90 1.47 -0.81 -6.88
C SER A 90 2.08 -1.33 -8.18
N ALA A 91 1.37 -1.21 -9.30
CA ALA A 91 1.87 -1.64 -10.61
C ALA A 91 3.11 -0.85 -11.03
N ILE A 92 3.12 0.46 -10.84
CA ILE A 92 4.31 1.30 -11.10
C ILE A 92 5.48 0.86 -10.22
N ALA A 93 5.25 0.65 -8.92
CA ALA A 93 6.30 0.19 -8.01
C ALA A 93 6.91 -1.16 -8.46
N VAL A 94 6.08 -2.12 -8.86
CA VAL A 94 6.56 -3.40 -9.41
C VAL A 94 7.35 -3.19 -10.70
N CYS A 95 6.88 -2.35 -11.62
CA CYS A 95 7.61 -2.05 -12.86
C CYS A 95 8.98 -1.43 -12.60
N VAL A 96 9.10 -0.55 -11.62
CA VAL A 96 10.37 0.10 -11.26
C VAL A 96 11.34 -0.90 -10.62
N LEU A 97 10.84 -1.68 -9.66
CA LEU A 97 11.65 -2.69 -8.98
C LEU A 97 12.12 -3.78 -9.96
N THR A 98 11.28 -4.14 -10.93
CA THR A 98 11.66 -5.10 -11.97
C THR A 98 12.63 -4.51 -13.00
N MET A 99 12.62 -3.20 -13.22
CA MET A 99 13.66 -2.51 -13.99
C MET A 99 15.03 -2.60 -13.30
N HIS A 100 15.05 -2.51 -11.97
CA HIS A 100 16.28 -2.57 -11.17
C HIS A 100 16.84 -3.98 -10.95
N ALA A 101 15.97 -4.95 -10.64
CA ALA A 101 16.38 -6.29 -10.18
C ALA A 101 15.86 -7.42 -11.09
N GLY A 102 15.31 -7.10 -12.26
CA GLY A 102 14.67 -8.07 -13.14
C GLY A 102 13.49 -8.75 -12.43
N ILE A 103 13.33 -10.06 -12.61
CA ILE A 103 12.21 -10.81 -12.01
C ILE A 103 12.24 -10.80 -10.47
N TYR A 104 13.42 -10.65 -9.86
CA TYR A 104 13.58 -10.51 -8.41
C TYR A 104 12.98 -9.21 -7.85
N GLY A 105 12.70 -8.21 -8.70
CA GLY A 105 11.98 -7.00 -8.33
C GLY A 105 10.58 -7.28 -7.76
N ILE A 106 9.93 -8.37 -8.19
CA ILE A 106 8.65 -8.81 -7.64
C ILE A 106 8.82 -9.25 -6.18
N LEU A 107 9.89 -9.99 -5.87
CA LEU A 107 10.19 -10.42 -4.51
C LEU A 107 10.54 -9.23 -3.61
N ARG A 108 11.29 -8.26 -4.13
CA ARG A 108 11.57 -6.98 -3.44
C ARG A 108 10.28 -6.20 -3.15
N PHE A 109 9.34 -6.18 -4.09
CA PHE A 109 8.02 -5.58 -3.85
C PHE A 109 7.27 -6.29 -2.72
N PHE A 110 7.27 -7.63 -2.71
CA PHE A 110 6.69 -8.39 -1.60
C PHE A 110 7.38 -8.09 -0.27
N GLY A 111 8.71 -7.96 -0.26
CA GLY A 111 9.47 -7.57 0.92
C GLY A 111 9.10 -6.19 1.46
N LEU A 112 8.76 -5.24 0.59
CA LEU A 112 8.30 -3.90 0.97
C LEU A 112 6.86 -3.87 1.46
N VAL A 113 6.00 -4.75 0.97
CA VAL A 113 4.55 -4.77 1.27
C VAL A 113 4.23 -5.68 2.46
N PHE A 114 4.95 -6.78 2.63
CA PHE A 114 4.78 -7.68 3.76
C PHE A 114 5.79 -7.35 4.87
N PRO A 115 5.38 -7.42 6.16
CA PRO A 115 4.17 -8.09 6.64
C PRO A 115 2.94 -7.18 6.82
N GLN A 116 3.11 -5.86 6.84
CA GLN A 116 2.05 -4.89 7.16
C GLN A 116 0.87 -4.94 6.17
N GLY A 117 1.14 -5.26 4.91
CA GLY A 117 0.13 -5.38 3.85
C GLY A 117 -0.95 -6.40 4.20
N PHE A 118 -0.62 -7.47 4.91
CA PHE A 118 -1.59 -8.46 5.38
C PHE A 118 -2.68 -7.82 6.25
N PHE A 119 -2.28 -7.04 7.25
CA PHE A 119 -3.21 -6.38 8.17
C PHE A 119 -4.00 -5.26 7.48
N TYR A 120 -3.36 -4.49 6.60
CA TYR A 120 -4.05 -3.44 5.85
C TYR A 120 -5.07 -3.99 4.84
N ILE A 121 -4.79 -5.11 4.18
CA ILE A 121 -5.74 -5.78 3.29
C ILE A 121 -6.96 -6.27 4.09
N LEU A 122 -6.76 -6.83 5.28
CA LEU A 122 -7.86 -7.24 6.16
C LEU A 122 -8.72 -6.04 6.58
N ALA A 123 -8.09 -4.91 6.95
CA ALA A 123 -8.82 -3.68 7.26
C ALA A 123 -9.60 -3.14 6.05
N ALA A 124 -9.01 -3.16 4.85
CA ALA A 124 -9.66 -2.74 3.61
C ALA A 124 -10.81 -3.67 3.20
N TYR A 125 -10.70 -4.97 3.47
CA TYR A 125 -11.76 -5.94 3.22
C TYR A 125 -12.96 -5.71 4.15
N LEU A 126 -12.71 -5.44 5.43
CA LEU A 126 -13.78 -5.07 6.36
C LEU A 126 -14.46 -3.77 5.92
N LEU A 127 -13.69 -2.76 5.47
CA LEU A 127 -14.24 -1.53 4.91
C LEU A 127 -15.13 -1.80 3.69
N TRP A 128 -14.72 -2.70 2.79
CA TRP A 128 -15.50 -3.09 1.62
C TRP A 128 -16.87 -3.66 2.00
N ILE A 129 -16.91 -4.59 2.98
CA ILE A 129 -18.17 -5.17 3.48
C ILE A 129 -19.09 -4.08 4.04
N MET A 130 -18.54 -3.11 4.78
CA MET A 130 -19.33 -2.03 5.39
C MET A 130 -19.90 -1.07 4.36
N VAL A 131 -19.09 -0.66 3.38
CA VAL A 131 -19.45 0.38 2.41
C VAL A 131 -20.29 -0.16 1.26
N VAL A 132 -19.96 -1.34 0.76
CA VAL A 132 -20.55 -1.89 -0.48
C VAL A 132 -21.66 -2.88 -0.18
N GLU A 133 -21.41 -3.83 0.73
CA GLU A 133 -22.35 -4.92 1.03
C GLU A 133 -23.41 -4.51 2.06
N GLN A 134 -23.16 -3.44 2.85
CA GLN A 134 -24.07 -2.95 3.89
C GLN A 134 -24.58 -4.06 4.82
N ALA A 135 -23.74 -5.05 5.11
CA ALA A 135 -24.16 -6.22 5.85
C ALA A 135 -24.48 -5.88 7.32
N ASP A 136 -25.61 -6.38 7.81
CA ASP A 136 -26.23 -6.23 9.14
C ASP A 136 -25.40 -5.72 10.35
N GLY A 137 -26.03 -4.78 11.10
CA GLY A 137 -26.19 -4.69 12.57
C GLY A 137 -24.97 -4.66 13.50
N LYS A 138 -23.80 -5.11 13.06
CA LYS A 138 -22.56 -5.25 13.85
C LYS A 138 -21.50 -4.24 13.45
N GLU A 139 -21.92 -3.07 12.96
CA GLU A 139 -21.02 -2.03 12.45
C GLU A 139 -19.98 -1.60 13.48
N LYS A 140 -20.38 -1.42 14.75
CA LYS A 140 -19.46 -1.05 15.82
C LYS A 140 -18.32 -2.05 15.99
N ILE A 141 -18.62 -3.36 15.97
CA ILE A 141 -17.61 -4.42 16.13
C ILE A 141 -16.64 -4.42 14.95
N ARG A 142 -17.16 -4.27 13.72
CA ARG A 142 -16.33 -4.23 12.51
C ARG A 142 -15.43 -3.00 12.46
N LEU A 143 -15.91 -1.83 12.88
CA LEU A 143 -15.08 -0.63 13.03
C LEU A 143 -13.95 -0.86 14.04
N TRP A 144 -14.24 -1.45 15.20
CA TRP A 144 -13.20 -1.79 16.18
C TRP A 144 -12.17 -2.78 15.63
N MET A 145 -12.61 -3.78 14.87
CA MET A 145 -11.71 -4.73 14.20
C MET A 145 -10.84 -4.03 13.14
N MET A 146 -11.39 -3.09 12.36
CA MET A 146 -10.61 -2.32 11.39
C MET A 146 -9.53 -1.48 12.07
N VAL A 147 -9.88 -0.78 13.15
CA VAL A 147 -8.90 -0.01 13.95
C VAL A 147 -7.82 -0.93 14.50
N PHE A 148 -8.21 -2.08 15.05
CA PHE A 148 -7.27 -3.09 15.55
C PHE A 148 -6.29 -3.56 14.46
N PHE A 149 -6.79 -3.95 13.28
CA PHE A 149 -5.93 -4.37 12.18
C PHE A 149 -5.04 -3.24 11.66
N MET A 150 -5.52 -2.00 11.62
CA MET A 150 -4.66 -0.87 11.24
C MET A 150 -3.55 -0.61 12.26
N VAL A 151 -3.84 -0.72 13.56
CA VAL A 151 -2.80 -0.62 14.60
C VAL A 151 -1.76 -1.73 14.45
N LEU A 152 -2.19 -2.97 14.22
CA LEU A 152 -1.27 -4.08 13.95
C LEU A 152 -0.44 -3.86 12.68
N GLY A 153 -1.05 -3.32 11.61
CA GLY A 153 -0.36 -2.94 10.39
C GLY A 153 0.71 -1.88 10.64
N ILE A 154 0.40 -0.85 11.41
CA ILE A 154 1.33 0.23 11.78
C ILE A 154 2.49 -0.32 12.62
N ILE A 155 2.20 -1.16 13.61
CA ILE A 155 3.24 -1.83 14.42
C ILE A 155 4.14 -2.69 13.53
N SER A 156 3.55 -3.47 12.63
CA SER A 156 4.30 -4.30 11.69
C SER A 156 5.18 -3.46 10.76
N GLU A 157 4.67 -2.32 10.27
CA GLU A 157 5.40 -1.41 9.38
C GLU A 157 6.59 -0.72 10.07
N ILE A 158 6.49 -0.47 11.38
CA ILE A 158 7.53 0.22 12.15
C ILE A 158 8.59 -0.74 12.67
N PHE A 159 8.18 -1.92 13.17
CA PHE A 159 9.09 -2.82 13.89
C PHE A 159 9.56 -4.02 13.06
N ILE A 160 8.72 -4.54 12.16
CA ILE A 160 8.99 -5.79 11.46
C ILE A 160 9.45 -5.50 10.03
N ASN A 161 8.76 -4.60 9.33
CA ASN A 161 9.02 -4.29 7.93
C ASN A 161 10.45 -3.81 7.64
N PRO A 162 11.09 -2.93 8.44
CA PRO A 162 12.45 -2.48 8.12
C PRO A 162 13.46 -3.63 8.12
N ASN A 163 13.34 -4.54 9.09
CA ASN A 163 14.22 -5.71 9.20
C ASN A 163 13.92 -6.75 8.12
N PHE A 164 12.63 -6.99 7.85
CA PHE A 164 12.20 -7.96 6.84
C PHE A 164 12.54 -7.51 5.42
N SER A 165 12.24 -6.24 5.09
CA SER A 165 12.66 -5.62 3.85
C SER A 165 14.18 -5.69 3.70
N ALA A 166 14.96 -5.22 4.68
CA ALA A 166 16.42 -5.26 4.60
C ALA A 166 16.97 -6.67 4.30
N LEU A 167 16.40 -7.71 4.92
CA LEU A 167 16.76 -9.10 4.64
C LEU A 167 16.47 -9.49 3.19
N ILE A 168 15.27 -9.16 2.67
CA ILE A 168 14.88 -9.48 1.28
C ILE A 168 15.77 -8.74 0.27
N PHE A 169 16.10 -7.47 0.52
CA PHE A 169 16.99 -6.67 -0.34
C PHE A 169 18.45 -7.13 -0.30
N GLN A 170 18.90 -7.77 0.79
CA GLN A 170 20.22 -8.40 0.85
C GLN A 170 20.27 -9.73 0.08
N LEU A 171 19.17 -10.48 0.05
CA LEU A 171 19.12 -11.80 -0.58
C LEU A 171 18.84 -11.75 -2.09
N PHE A 172 18.15 -10.71 -2.57
CA PHE A 172 17.68 -10.57 -3.95
C PHE A 172 17.86 -9.15 -4.44
#